data_AF-A0A2P6PGF5-F1
#
_entry.id   AF-A0A2P6PGF5-F1
#
_cell.length_a   1.000
_cell.length_b   1.000
_cell.length_c   1.000
_cell.angle_alpha   90.00
_cell.angle_beta   90.00
_cell.angle_gamma   90.00
#
_symmetry.space_group_name_H-M   'P 1'
#
loop_
_entity.id
_entity.type
_entity.pdbx_description
1 polymer ?
#
loop_
_entity_poly.entity_id
_entity_poly.type
_entity_poly.pdbx_seq_one_letter_code
_entity_poly.pdbx_strand_id
1 'polypeptide(L)'
;MLIKHLYDSYLHLVIQVLHMDRNDYYGGECASLNLIQLWKRFRGDDKPPAQLGSSRDYNVDMVPKFMMANGTLVRVLIHTDVTKYLSFKAVDGSFVYNKGKVHKVPANDMEALKSMEALKSPLMGLFEKRRARKFFIEMIATWMNLHWIL
;
A
#
# COMPACT_ATOMS: atom_id res chain seq x y z
N MET A 1 29.46 -0.98 -21.11
CA MET A 1 29.86 -2.27 -20.47
C MET A 1 30.51 -2.07 -19.10
N LEU A 2 31.35 -1.04 -18.87
CA LEU A 2 32.00 -0.79 -17.56
C LEU A 2 31.05 -0.44 -16.40
N ILE A 3 29.93 0.26 -16.64
CA ILE A 3 29.02 0.73 -15.57
C ILE A 3 28.20 -0.43 -14.98
N LYS A 4 27.80 -1.41 -15.80
CA LYS A 4 27.08 -2.61 -15.33
C LYS A 4 28.00 -3.49 -14.47
N HIS A 5 29.29 -3.55 -14.81
CA HIS A 5 30.27 -4.35 -14.07
C HIS A 5 30.65 -3.73 -12.72
N LEU A 6 30.61 -2.40 -12.58
CA LEU A 6 30.80 -1.72 -11.30
C LEU A 6 29.61 -1.91 -10.36
N TYR A 7 28.37 -1.98 -10.87
CA TYR A 7 27.18 -2.17 -10.04
C TYR A 7 27.09 -3.59 -9.46
N ASP A 8 27.44 -4.62 -10.25
CA ASP A 8 27.51 -6.00 -9.77
C ASP A 8 28.66 -6.22 -8.76
N SER A 9 29.72 -5.41 -8.82
CA SER A 9 30.86 -5.47 -7.89
C SER A 9 30.54 -4.98 -6.47
N TYR A 10 29.55 -4.11 -6.28
CA TYR A 10 29.16 -3.60 -4.95
C TYR A 10 28.10 -4.47 -4.24
N LEU A 11 27.40 -5.35 -4.96
CA LEU A 11 26.31 -6.16 -4.41
C LEU A 11 26.79 -7.44 -3.69
N HIS A 12 28.08 -7.77 -3.79
CA HIS A 12 28.71 -8.87 -3.04
C HIS A 12 29.72 -8.38 -2.00
N LEU A 13 29.41 -7.29 -1.30
CA LEU A 13 29.94 -7.15 0.06
C LEU A 13 29.30 -8.26 0.88
N VAL A 14 30.04 -9.36 1.09
CA VAL A 14 29.64 -10.46 1.99
C VAL A 14 29.76 -9.95 3.42
N ILE A 15 28.78 -9.14 3.81
CA ILE A 15 28.62 -8.70 5.19
C ILE A 15 27.94 -9.87 5.91
N GLN A 16 28.63 -10.44 6.89
CA GLN A 16 28.00 -11.41 7.78
C GLN A 16 27.07 -10.64 8.71
N VAL A 17 25.77 -10.86 8.56
CA VAL A 17 24.73 -10.19 9.35
C VAL A 17 24.15 -11.18 10.34
N LEU A 18 24.21 -10.83 11.63
CA LEU A 18 23.47 -11.51 12.70
C LEU A 18 22.21 -10.70 13.00
N HIS A 19 21.04 -11.24 12.69
CA HIS A 19 19.75 -10.64 13.02
C HIS A 19 19.16 -11.38 14.22
N MET A 20 19.02 -10.70 15.37
CA MET A 20 18.41 -11.26 16.58
C MET A 20 17.19 -10.42 16.97
N ASP A 21 16.11 -11.10 17.35
CA ASP A 21 14.95 -10.50 18.01
C ASP A 21 14.76 -11.21 19.36
N ARG A 22 14.34 -10.46 20.38
CA ARG A 22 13.99 -10.99 21.70
C ARG A 22 12.61 -11.65 21.71
N ASN A 23 11.77 -11.30 20.76
CA ASN A 23 10.42 -11.84 20.63
C ASN A 23 10.47 -13.23 19.98
N ASP A 24 9.52 -14.08 20.33
CA ASP A 24 9.32 -15.41 19.72
C ASP A 24 8.59 -15.35 18.36
N TYR A 25 8.37 -14.14 17.83
CA TYR A 25 7.68 -13.87 16.58
C TYR A 25 8.38 -12.74 15.80
N TYR A 26 8.16 -12.70 14.48
CA TYR A 26 8.67 -11.64 13.61
C TYR A 26 7.77 -10.40 13.60
N GLY A 27 8.35 -9.25 13.25
CA GLY A 27 7.61 -8.01 12.95
C GLY A 27 7.56 -6.99 14.09
N GLY A 28 7.98 -7.36 15.31
CA GLY A 28 8.07 -6.43 16.43
C GLY A 28 6.75 -5.68 16.70
N GLU A 29 6.79 -4.36 16.66
CA GLU A 29 5.59 -3.51 16.83
C GLU A 29 4.61 -3.59 15.65
N CYS A 30 5.09 -3.98 14.47
CA CYS A 30 4.29 -4.15 13.25
C CYS A 30 3.92 -5.62 13.00
N ALA A 31 4.01 -6.49 14.01
CA ALA A 31 3.70 -7.91 13.86
C ALA A 31 2.26 -8.15 13.42
N SER A 32 2.06 -9.22 12.65
CA SER A 32 0.75 -9.76 12.32
C SER A 32 0.40 -10.86 13.32
N LEU A 33 -0.69 -10.68 14.05
CA LEU A 33 -1.11 -11.60 15.12
C LEU A 33 -2.21 -12.54 14.64
N ASN A 34 -2.14 -13.79 15.06
CA ASN A 34 -3.25 -14.71 14.94
C ASN A 34 -4.33 -14.43 16.00
N LEU A 35 -5.50 -15.09 15.88
CA LEU A 35 -6.64 -14.82 16.76
C LEU A 35 -6.32 -15.00 18.26
N ILE A 36 -5.60 -16.06 18.63
CA ILE A 36 -5.22 -16.33 20.02
C ILE A 36 -4.26 -15.25 20.55
N GLN A 37 -3.26 -14.88 19.76
CA GLN A 37 -2.30 -13.84 20.12
C GLN A 37 -2.97 -12.47 20.26
N LEU A 38 -3.93 -12.16 19.38
CA LEU A 38 -4.71 -10.94 19.42
C LEU A 38 -5.55 -10.85 20.71
N TRP A 39 -6.22 -11.94 21.08
CA TRP A 39 -6.98 -12.01 22.33
C TRP A 39 -6.08 -11.85 23.54
N LYS A 40 -4.96 -12.60 23.59
CA LYS A 40 -3.99 -12.48 24.67
C LYS A 40 -3.52 -11.04 24.88
N ARG A 41 -3.31 -10.30 23.78
CA ARG A 41 -2.81 -8.92 23.82
C ARG A 41 -3.86 -7.90 24.28
N PHE A 42 -5.11 -8.00 23.83
CA PHE A 42 -6.13 -6.97 24.06
C PHE A 42 -7.21 -7.36 25.07
N ARG A 43 -7.35 -8.66 25.38
CA ARG A 43 -8.39 -9.25 26.23
C ARG A 43 -7.82 -10.13 27.35
N GLY A 44 -6.49 -10.27 27.45
CA GLY A 44 -5.86 -11.08 28.49
C GLY A 44 -6.14 -12.58 28.32
N ASP A 45 -6.58 -13.25 29.37
CA ASP A 45 -6.80 -14.70 29.37
C ASP A 45 -8.15 -15.15 28.79
N ASP A 46 -8.95 -14.20 28.30
CA ASP A 46 -10.20 -14.50 27.61
C ASP A 46 -9.94 -15.31 26.32
N LYS A 47 -10.81 -16.29 26.06
CA LYS A 47 -10.74 -17.08 24.84
C LYS A 47 -11.53 -16.43 23.70
N PRO A 48 -11.05 -16.51 22.45
CA PRO A 48 -11.84 -16.08 21.30
C PRO A 48 -13.14 -16.89 21.21
N PRO A 49 -14.28 -16.24 20.93
CA PRO A 49 -15.55 -16.93 20.72
C PRO A 49 -15.43 -17.99 19.62
N ALA A 50 -16.03 -19.17 19.84
CA ALA A 50 -15.96 -20.30 18.90
C ALA A 50 -16.53 -19.97 17.50
N GLN A 51 -17.40 -18.96 17.41
CA GLN A 51 -18.01 -18.47 16.17
C GLN A 51 -16.99 -17.86 15.20
N LEU A 52 -15.83 -17.41 15.68
CA LEU A 52 -14.77 -16.84 14.85
C LEU A 52 -13.94 -17.93 14.14
N GLY A 53 -14.15 -19.21 14.45
CA GLY A 53 -13.45 -20.29 13.77
C GLY A 53 -11.98 -20.44 14.19
N SER A 54 -11.14 -20.89 13.25
CA SER A 54 -9.78 -21.30 13.56
C SER A 54 -8.81 -20.12 13.64
N SER A 55 -7.94 -20.12 14.65
CA SER A 55 -6.95 -19.05 14.84
C SER A 55 -6.01 -18.87 13.65
N ARG A 56 -5.76 -19.92 12.85
CA ARG A 56 -4.83 -19.89 11.70
C ARG A 56 -5.37 -19.11 10.51
N ASP A 57 -6.67 -18.87 10.47
CA ASP A 57 -7.33 -18.16 9.37
C ASP A 57 -7.17 -16.62 9.51
N TYR A 58 -6.56 -16.19 10.63
CA TYR A 58 -6.37 -14.79 10.98
C TYR A 58 -4.90 -14.39 10.92
N ASN A 59 -4.64 -13.31 10.20
CA ASN A 59 -3.39 -12.56 10.24
C ASN A 59 -3.76 -11.09 10.40
N VAL A 60 -3.73 -10.58 11.63
CA VAL A 60 -4.18 -9.23 11.97
C VAL A 60 -2.96 -8.35 12.23
N ASP A 61 -2.69 -7.44 11.31
CA ASP A 61 -1.58 -6.50 11.44
C ASP A 61 -1.84 -5.51 12.58
N MET A 62 -0.86 -5.38 13.48
CA MET A 62 -0.89 -4.36 14.53
C MET A 62 -0.85 -2.94 13.96
N VAL A 63 -0.19 -2.77 12.80
CA VAL A 63 -0.09 -1.50 12.08
C VAL A 63 -0.33 -1.75 10.59
N PRO A 64 -1.60 -1.81 10.14
CA PRO A 64 -1.92 -2.08 8.74
C PRO A 64 -1.43 -0.93 7.85
N LYS A 65 -0.62 -1.24 6.84
CA LYS A 65 -0.09 -0.27 5.87
C LYS A 65 -0.24 -0.79 4.44
N PHE A 66 -0.71 0.07 3.55
CA PHE A 66 -0.73 -0.22 2.12
C PHE A 66 0.60 0.17 1.47
N MET A 67 0.96 -0.56 0.41
CA MET A 67 2.10 -0.24 -0.43
C MET A 67 1.63 0.46 -1.71
N MET A 68 2.25 1.60 -2.02
CA MET A 68 2.05 2.26 -3.29
C MET A 68 2.65 1.39 -4.40
N ALA A 69 1.85 1.05 -5.42
CA ALA A 69 2.26 0.11 -6.48
C ALA A 69 3.56 0.51 -7.19
N ASN A 70 3.80 1.81 -7.42
CA ASN A 70 5.05 2.34 -7.99
C ASN A 70 5.93 3.04 -6.93
N GLY A 71 5.82 2.63 -5.66
CA GLY A 71 6.61 3.20 -4.57
C GLY A 71 8.02 2.60 -4.49
N THR A 72 8.92 3.31 -3.80
CA THR A 72 10.31 2.87 -3.59
C THR A 72 10.40 1.51 -2.92
N LEU A 73 9.52 1.21 -1.95
CA LEU A 73 9.51 -0.09 -1.27
C LEU A 73 9.25 -1.25 -2.22
N VAL A 74 8.23 -1.13 -3.09
CA VAL A 74 7.93 -2.18 -4.09
C VAL A 74 9.11 -2.37 -5.04
N ARG A 75 9.77 -1.28 -5.45
CA ARG A 75 10.99 -1.37 -6.26
C ARG A 75 12.09 -2.14 -5.53
N VAL A 76 12.37 -1.86 -4.26
CA VAL A 76 13.37 -2.59 -3.47
C VAL A 76 13.03 -4.08 -3.37
N LEU A 77 11.76 -4.43 -3.12
CA LEU A 77 11.32 -5.83 -3.06
C LEU A 77 11.55 -6.57 -4.38
N ILE A 78 11.35 -5.91 -5.53
CA ILE A 78 11.66 -6.47 -6.85
C ILE A 78 13.17 -6.63 -7.03
N HIS A 79 13.98 -5.62 -6.70
CA HIS A 79 15.44 -5.68 -6.87
C HIS A 79 16.12 -6.72 -5.96
N THR A 80 15.50 -7.04 -4.82
CA THR A 80 16.00 -8.02 -3.85
C THR A 80 15.40 -9.42 -4.06
N ASP A 81 14.58 -9.62 -5.10
CA ASP A 81 13.89 -10.89 -5.40
C ASP A 81 12.98 -11.43 -4.28
N VAL A 82 12.65 -10.61 -3.27
CA VAL A 82 11.77 -10.99 -2.15
C VAL A 82 10.33 -11.22 -2.62
N THR A 83 9.94 -10.65 -3.76
CA THR A 83 8.61 -10.85 -4.37
C THR A 83 8.28 -12.32 -4.66
N LYS A 84 9.27 -13.22 -4.73
CA LYS A 84 9.05 -14.68 -4.89
C LYS A 84 8.34 -15.32 -3.70
N TYR A 85 8.38 -14.67 -2.53
CA TYR A 85 7.79 -15.16 -1.28
C TYR A 85 6.49 -14.44 -0.90
N LEU A 86 6.07 -13.44 -1.69
CA LEU A 86 4.94 -12.57 -1.36
C LEU A 86 3.95 -12.56 -2.52
N SER A 87 2.66 -12.65 -2.19
CA SER A 87 1.58 -12.43 -3.14
C SER A 87 0.90 -11.11 -2.85
N PHE A 88 0.84 -10.23 -3.84
CA PHE A 88 0.16 -8.93 -3.72
C PHE A 88 -1.22 -8.99 -4.35
N LYS A 89 -2.20 -8.35 -3.68
CA LYS A 89 -3.53 -8.13 -4.22
C LYS A 89 -3.80 -6.64 -4.24
N ALA A 90 -4.35 -6.15 -5.35
CA ALA A 90 -4.78 -4.76 -5.46
C ALA A 90 -5.95 -4.49 -4.50
N VAL A 91 -5.94 -3.31 -3.87
CA VAL A 91 -7.05 -2.85 -3.04
C VAL A 91 -8.19 -2.38 -3.96
N ASP A 92 -9.43 -2.73 -3.63
CA ASP A 92 -10.59 -2.49 -4.50
C ASP A 92 -10.92 -1.00 -4.71
N GLY A 93 -10.50 -0.14 -3.78
CA GLY A 93 -10.71 1.29 -3.91
C GLY A 93 -10.14 2.10 -2.75
N SER A 94 -9.96 3.40 -3.01
CA SER A 94 -9.64 4.39 -1.99
C SER A 94 -10.85 5.29 -1.76
N PHE A 95 -11.02 5.75 -0.52
CA PHE A 95 -12.17 6.55 -0.10
C PHE A 95 -11.72 7.73 0.75
N VAL A 96 -12.45 8.83 0.65
CA VAL A 96 -12.24 10.04 1.43
C VAL A 96 -13.51 10.39 2.20
N TYR A 97 -13.33 10.82 3.45
CA TYR A 97 -14.43 11.30 4.29
C TYR A 97 -14.56 12.81 4.14
N ASN A 98 -15.75 13.29 3.79
CA ASN A 98 -16.06 14.71 3.67
C ASN A 98 -17.51 14.97 4.11
N LYS A 99 -17.71 15.99 4.96
CA LYS A 99 -19.06 16.46 5.39
C LYS A 99 -20.02 15.33 5.80
N GLY A 100 -19.56 14.41 6.65
CA GLY A 100 -20.41 13.33 7.15
C GLY A 100 -20.59 12.13 6.20
N LYS A 101 -19.96 12.15 5.02
CA LYS A 101 -20.13 11.11 4.00
C LYS A 101 -18.79 10.58 3.50
N VAL A 102 -18.77 9.30 3.16
CA VAL A 102 -17.62 8.63 2.54
C VAL A 102 -17.80 8.67 1.02
N HIS A 103 -16.76 9.05 0.30
CA HIS A 103 -16.75 9.17 -1.15
C HIS A 103 -15.60 8.38 -1.75
N LYS A 104 -15.85 7.62 -2.82
CA LYS A 104 -14.79 6.93 -3.55
C LYS A 104 -13.89 7.97 -4.24
N VAL A 105 -12.59 7.82 -4.07
CA VAL A 105 -11.58 8.59 -4.81
C VAL A 105 -11.50 8.00 -6.22
N PRO A 106 -11.69 8.81 -7.28
CA PRO A 106 -11.59 8.32 -8.66
C PRO A 106 -10.18 7.78 -8.95
N ALA A 107 -10.09 6.57 -9.52
CA ALA A 107 -8.81 5.89 -9.75
C ALA A 107 -8.37 5.87 -11.22
N ASN A 108 -9.22 6.29 -12.16
CA ASN A 108 -8.87 6.37 -13.58
C ASN A 108 -9.59 7.55 -14.27
N ASP A 109 -9.12 7.95 -15.44
CA ASP A 109 -9.66 9.08 -16.19
C ASP A 109 -11.14 8.90 -16.51
N MET A 110 -11.61 7.68 -16.78
CA MET A 110 -13.01 7.39 -17.02
C MET A 110 -13.88 7.49 -15.75
N GLU A 111 -13.38 7.12 -14.58
CA GLU A 111 -14.04 7.28 -13.29
C GLU A 111 -14.03 8.75 -12.87
N ALA A 112 -12.93 9.47 -13.14
CA ALA A 112 -12.85 10.89 -12.96
C ALA A 112 -13.85 11.58 -13.89
N LEU A 113 -13.83 11.30 -15.19
CA LEU A 113 -14.77 11.81 -16.19
C LEU A 113 -16.21 11.42 -15.88
N LYS A 114 -16.52 10.16 -15.52
CA LYS A 114 -17.86 9.75 -15.10
C LYS A 114 -18.28 10.39 -13.78
N SER A 115 -17.38 10.59 -12.82
CA SER A 115 -17.68 11.33 -11.59
C SER A 115 -17.91 12.84 -11.85
N MET A 116 -17.39 13.33 -12.97
CA MET A 116 -17.54 14.70 -13.48
C MET A 116 -18.77 14.89 -14.38
N GLU A 117 -19.12 13.92 -15.24
CA GLU A 117 -20.31 13.90 -16.10
C GLU A 117 -21.56 13.52 -15.31
N ALA A 118 -21.46 12.57 -14.37
CA ALA A 118 -22.65 11.94 -13.79
C ALA A 118 -23.23 12.65 -12.55
N LEU A 119 -22.78 13.84 -12.12
CA LEU A 119 -23.25 14.47 -10.87
C LEU A 119 -23.17 13.55 -9.61
N LYS A 120 -22.51 12.38 -9.68
CA LYS A 120 -22.62 11.31 -8.67
C LYS A 120 -21.59 11.38 -7.55
N SER A 121 -20.47 12.08 -7.75
CA SER A 121 -19.53 12.35 -6.65
C SER A 121 -19.88 13.69 -6.00
N PRO A 122 -20.36 13.71 -4.75
CA PRO A 122 -20.64 14.92 -3.98
C PRO A 122 -19.36 15.62 -3.51
N LEU A 123 -18.18 15.12 -3.90
CA LEU A 123 -16.90 15.56 -3.32
C LEU A 123 -16.55 17.01 -3.69
N MET A 124 -16.90 17.44 -4.91
CA MET A 124 -16.56 18.76 -5.45
C MET A 124 -17.71 19.33 -6.29
N GLY A 125 -17.79 20.66 -6.35
CA GLY A 125 -18.75 21.36 -7.22
C GLY A 125 -18.41 21.20 -8.71
N LEU A 126 -19.37 21.50 -9.59
CA LEU A 126 -19.20 21.34 -11.05
C LEU A 126 -18.02 22.17 -11.62
N PHE A 127 -17.83 23.40 -11.14
CA PHE A 127 -16.72 24.26 -11.58
C PHE A 127 -15.37 23.80 -11.04
N GLU A 128 -15.32 23.34 -9.79
CA GLU A 128 -14.12 22.77 -9.18
C GLU A 128 -13.68 21.50 -9.91
N LYS A 129 -14.64 20.66 -10.31
CA LYS A 129 -14.40 19.48 -11.13
C LYS A 129 -13.72 19.82 -12.46
N ARG A 130 -14.17 20.88 -13.14
CA ARG A 130 -13.53 21.35 -14.39
C ARG A 130 -12.10 21.82 -14.16
N ARG A 131 -11.84 22.54 -13.06
CA ARG A 131 -10.47 22.96 -12.69
C ARG A 131 -9.57 21.78 -12.32
N ALA A 132 -10.10 20.82 -11.55
CA ALA A 132 -9.38 19.61 -11.16
C ALA A 132 -8.99 18.76 -12.38
N ARG A 133 -9.90 18.61 -13.36
CA ARG A 133 -9.59 17.93 -14.62
C ARG A 133 -8.40 18.58 -15.33
N LYS A 134 -8.43 19.91 -15.46
CA LYS A 134 -7.34 20.67 -16.10
C LYS A 134 -6.01 20.40 -15.39
N PHE A 135 -6.02 20.40 -14.06
CA PHE A 135 -4.84 20.14 -13.26
C PHE A 135 -4.28 18.72 -13.44
N PHE A 136 -5.11 17.68 -13.29
CA PHE A 136 -4.64 16.29 -13.37
C PHE A 136 -4.23 15.86 -14.78
N ILE A 137 -5.03 16.22 -15.79
CA ILE A 137 -4.78 15.79 -17.17
C ILE A 137 -3.73 16.68 -17.83
N GLU A 138 -3.92 18.00 -17.82
CA GLU A 138 -3.07 18.88 -18.61
C GLU A 138 -1.76 19.20 -17.91
N MET A 139 -1.79 19.44 -16.59
CA MET A 139 -0.59 19.84 -15.87
C MET A 139 0.23 18.63 -15.45
N ILE A 140 -0.35 17.69 -14.72
CA ILE A 140 0.41 16.56 -14.16
C ILE A 140 0.84 15.57 -15.24
N ALA A 141 -0.07 15.10 -16.10
CA ALA A 141 0.29 14.07 -17.08
C ALA A 141 1.31 14.61 -18.12
N THR A 142 1.13 15.85 -18.60
CA THR A 142 2.06 16.49 -19.53
C THR A 142 3.42 16.75 -18.88
N TRP A 143 3.44 17.29 -17.66
CA TRP A 143 4.69 17.59 -16.95
C TRP A 143 5.48 16.32 -16.58
N MET A 144 4.78 15.25 -16.16
CA MET A 144 5.42 13.96 -15.93
C MET A 144 6.04 13.41 -17.21
N ASN A 145 5.36 13.46 -18.35
CA ASN A 145 5.90 12.98 -19.63
C ASN A 145 7.11 13.78 -20.13
N LEU A 146 7.16 15.10 -19.89
CA LEU A 146 8.29 15.95 -20.26
C LEU A 146 9.56 15.66 -19.44
N HIS A 147 9.43 15.26 -18.17
CA HIS A 147 10.57 14.91 -17.31
C HIS A 147 11.15 13.50 -17.54
N TRP A 148 10.52 12.65 -18.35
CA TRP A 148 11.08 11.37 -18.80
C TRP A 148 11.79 11.48 -20.18
N ILE A 149 11.72 12.64 -20.84
CA ILE A 149 12.30 12.89 -22.18
C ILE A 149 13.57 13.78 -22.10
N LEU A 150 13.86 14.38 -20.93
CA LEU A 150 15.13 15.06 -20.61
C LEU A 150 15.87 14.29 -19.51
#